data_AF-A0A0G4F374-F1
#
_entry.id   AF-A0A0G4F374-F1
#
_cell.length_a   1.000
_cell.length_b   1.000
_cell.length_c   1.000
_cell.angle_alpha   90.00
_cell.angle_beta   90.00
_cell.angle_gamma   90.00
#
_symmetry.space_group_name_H-M   'P 1'
#
loop_
_entity.id
_entity.type
_entity.pdbx_description
1 polymer ?
#
loop_
_entity_poly.entity_id
_entity_poly.type
_entity_poly.pdbx_seq_one_letter_code
_entity_poly.pdbx_strand_id
1 'polypeptide(L)'
;MSIDKADVPPISTVMGLRRKSNVNYPLKTTVDPGKYELLSATQKYEQSLFGEPVLTAHVRQRKFPVTSEDLVYPEASRMGATNPLYALASQDIGNEPPKAHQMPGRYFPRSTKFSSAFTTSNPRDTGLNTSISWSKVHPTLDQMY
;
A
#
# COMPACT_ATOMS: atom_id res chain seq x y z
N MET A 1 -52.92 33.10 -32.05
CA MET A 1 -51.49 33.02 -32.41
C MET A 1 -51.30 31.81 -33.31
N SER A 2 -51.19 32.03 -34.62
CA SER A 2 -50.96 30.98 -35.60
C SER A 2 -49.47 30.63 -35.62
N ILE A 3 -49.13 29.37 -35.41
CA ILE A 3 -47.77 28.89 -35.57
C ILE A 3 -47.55 28.74 -37.08
N ASP A 4 -46.62 29.53 -37.63
CA ASP A 4 -46.24 29.45 -39.03
C ASP A 4 -45.65 28.06 -39.32
N LYS A 5 -46.21 27.37 -40.33
CA LYS A 5 -45.79 26.01 -40.74
C LYS A 5 -44.32 25.93 -41.21
N ALA A 6 -43.63 27.06 -41.32
CA ALA A 6 -42.27 27.16 -41.80
C ALA A 6 -41.22 26.71 -40.78
N ASP A 7 -41.56 26.63 -39.49
CA ASP A 7 -40.58 26.39 -38.41
C ASP A 7 -40.64 24.97 -37.80
N VAL A 8 -41.46 24.07 -38.37
CA VAL A 8 -41.54 22.68 -37.93
C VAL A 8 -40.67 21.82 -38.86
N PRO A 9 -39.55 21.25 -38.38
CA PRO A 9 -38.71 20.42 -39.23
C PRO A 9 -39.50 19.18 -39.70
N PRO A 10 -39.27 18.71 -40.93
CA PRO A 10 -39.98 17.54 -41.43
C PRO A 10 -39.65 16.31 -40.56
N ILE A 11 -40.65 15.45 -40.37
CA ILE A 11 -40.55 14.33 -39.43
C ILE A 11 -39.41 13.36 -39.79
N SER A 12 -39.01 13.31 -41.06
CA SER A 12 -37.83 12.58 -41.55
C SER A 12 -36.54 13.05 -40.88
N THR A 13 -36.37 14.35 -40.67
CA THR A 13 -35.19 14.94 -40.00
C THR A 13 -35.17 14.58 -38.52
N VAL A 14 -36.34 14.65 -37.85
CA VAL A 14 -36.48 14.28 -36.44
C VAL A 14 -36.23 12.78 -36.23
N MET A 15 -36.74 11.93 -37.11
CA MET A 15 -36.49 10.48 -37.06
C MET A 15 -35.06 10.11 -37.44
N GLY A 16 -34.42 10.85 -38.35
CA GLY A 16 -33.01 10.68 -38.71
C GLY A 16 -32.05 10.98 -37.55
N LEU A 17 -32.38 11.97 -36.71
CA LEU A 17 -31.62 12.27 -35.49
C LEU A 17 -31.77 11.16 -34.43
N ARG A 18 -32.98 10.58 -34.26
CA ARG A 18 -33.21 9.44 -33.35
C ARG A 18 -32.48 8.15 -33.77
N ARG A 19 -32.22 7.94 -35.07
CA ARG A 19 -31.45 6.78 -35.55
C ARG A 19 -29.95 6.89 -35.24
N LYS A 20 -29.43 8.10 -34.99
CA LYS A 20 -28.03 8.31 -34.58
C LYS A 20 -27.80 8.04 -33.09
N SER A 21 -28.84 8.15 -32.24
CA SER A 21 -28.73 7.88 -30.79
C SER A 21 -28.89 6.40 -30.42
N ASN A 22 -29.44 5.58 -31.31
CA ASN A 22 -29.43 4.13 -31.14
C ASN A 22 -28.09 3.60 -31.66
N VAL A 23 -27.06 3.70 -30.81
CA VAL A 23 -25.76 3.09 -31.06
C VAL A 23 -25.96 1.57 -31.08
N ASN A 24 -26.22 0.99 -32.26
CA ASN A 24 -26.44 -0.44 -32.45
C ASN A 24 -25.15 -1.28 -32.34
N TYR A 25 -24.04 -0.68 -31.89
CA TYR A 25 -22.73 -1.32 -31.82
C TYR A 25 -22.08 -1.02 -30.46
N PRO A 26 -21.37 -1.98 -29.83
CA PRO A 26 -20.64 -1.68 -28.61
C PRO A 26 -19.64 -0.55 -28.87
N LEU A 27 -19.68 0.48 -28.01
CA LEU A 27 -18.69 1.56 -28.02
C LEU A 27 -17.31 0.92 -27.76
N LYS A 28 -16.42 0.98 -28.76
CA LYS A 28 -15.03 0.59 -28.57
C LYS A 28 -14.37 1.66 -27.70
N THR A 29 -13.95 1.30 -26.50
CA THR A 29 -13.16 2.20 -25.66
C THR A 29 -11.86 2.53 -26.39
N THR A 30 -11.66 3.81 -26.72
CA THR A 30 -10.36 4.29 -27.20
C THR A 30 -9.40 4.25 -26.03
N VAL A 31 -8.50 3.27 -26.04
CA VAL A 31 -7.52 3.12 -24.97
C VAL A 31 -6.27 3.89 -25.35
N ASP A 32 -5.83 4.78 -24.47
CA ASP A 32 -4.61 5.56 -24.64
C ASP A 32 -3.37 4.65 -24.42
N PRO A 33 -2.56 4.40 -25.46
CA PRO A 33 -1.42 3.50 -25.36
C PRO A 33 -0.33 4.01 -24.42
N GLY A 34 -0.17 5.33 -24.25
CA GLY A 34 0.92 5.91 -23.46
C GLY A 34 0.83 5.59 -21.96
N LYS A 35 -0.39 5.40 -21.44
CA LYS A 35 -0.61 5.04 -20.03
C LYS A 35 -0.06 3.65 -19.70
N TYR A 36 -0.08 2.72 -20.65
CA TYR A 36 0.43 1.37 -20.42
C TYR A 36 1.95 1.32 -20.36
N GLU A 37 2.63 2.17 -21.12
CA GLU A 37 4.10 2.25 -21.09
C GLU A 37 4.57 2.68 -19.71
N LEU A 38 3.97 3.73 -19.15
CA LEU A 38 4.27 4.20 -17.79
C LEU A 38 3.98 3.14 -16.73
N LEU A 39 2.82 2.46 -16.81
CA LEU A 39 2.50 1.37 -15.88
C LEU A 39 3.50 0.22 -15.97
N SER A 40 3.91 -0.15 -17.19
CA SER A 40 4.91 -1.20 -17.40
C SER A 40 6.28 -0.80 -16.86
N ALA A 41 6.67 0.47 -16.98
CA ALA A 41 7.92 0.99 -16.45
C ALA A 41 7.91 0.98 -14.91
N THR A 42 6.82 1.43 -14.28
CA THR A 42 6.65 1.38 -12.83
C THR A 42 6.71 -0.06 -12.31
N GLN A 43 6.03 -1.00 -12.97
CA GLN A 43 6.07 -2.41 -12.59
C GLN A 43 7.48 -3.01 -12.72
N LYS A 44 8.20 -2.69 -13.79
CA LYS A 44 9.60 -3.13 -13.97
C LYS A 44 10.51 -2.55 -12.89
N TYR A 45 10.33 -1.28 -12.55
CA TYR A 45 11.06 -0.63 -11.47
C TYR A 45 10.78 -1.32 -10.13
N GLU A 46 9.51 -1.56 -9.79
CA GLU A 46 9.14 -2.28 -8.56
C GLU A 46 9.75 -3.68 -8.52
N GLN A 47 9.68 -4.42 -9.62
CA GLN A 47 10.29 -5.75 -9.73
C GLN A 47 11.81 -5.72 -9.53
N SER A 48 12.50 -4.69 -10.03
CA SER A 48 13.95 -4.53 -9.87
C SER A 48 14.38 -4.33 -8.41
N LEU A 49 13.50 -3.78 -7.57
CA LEU A 49 13.75 -3.61 -6.14
C LEU A 49 13.70 -4.95 -5.39
N PHE A 50 12.94 -5.92 -5.88
CA PHE A 50 12.81 -7.23 -5.26
C PHE A 50 13.94 -8.18 -5.68
N GLY A 51 14.30 -9.10 -4.78
CA GLY A 51 15.25 -10.18 -5.06
C GLY A 51 14.53 -11.46 -5.45
N GLU A 52 15.32 -12.49 -5.77
CA GLU A 52 14.79 -13.83 -5.98
C GLU A 52 14.10 -14.34 -4.71
N PRO A 53 12.98 -15.06 -4.83
CA PRO A 53 12.32 -15.65 -3.67
C PRO A 53 13.21 -16.74 -3.07
N VAL A 54 13.40 -16.69 -1.76
CA VAL A 54 14.16 -17.71 -1.02
C VAL A 54 13.16 -18.66 -0.37
N LEU A 55 13.45 -19.96 -0.40
CA LEU A 55 12.57 -21.01 0.14
C LEU A 55 12.28 -20.86 1.65
N THR A 56 13.19 -20.24 2.40
CA THR A 56 13.11 -20.13 3.87
C THR A 56 12.21 -18.99 4.35
N ALA A 57 11.93 -17.99 3.50
CA ALA A 57 11.22 -16.78 3.90
C ALA A 57 9.97 -16.56 3.06
N HIS A 58 8.85 -16.30 3.75
CA HIS A 58 7.56 -16.02 3.11
C HIS A 58 7.51 -14.64 2.42
N VAL A 59 8.39 -13.70 2.81
CA VAL A 59 8.47 -12.36 2.23
C VAL A 59 9.62 -12.28 1.24
N ARG A 60 9.42 -11.59 0.11
CA ARG A 60 10.49 -11.32 -0.85
C ARG A 60 11.51 -10.34 -0.30
N GLN A 61 12.78 -10.59 -0.58
CA GLN A 61 13.86 -9.66 -0.27
C GLN A 61 13.67 -8.35 -1.03
N ARG A 62 14.01 -7.23 -0.40
CA ARG A 62 14.02 -5.90 -1.00
C ARG A 62 15.44 -5.34 -0.97
N LYS A 63 15.83 -4.57 -1.99
CA LYS A 63 17.08 -3.80 -2.00
C LYS A 63 17.09 -2.86 -0.78
N PHE A 64 18.22 -2.81 -0.07
CA PHE A 64 18.38 -1.90 1.05
C PHE A 64 18.29 -0.45 0.55
N PRO A 65 17.57 0.45 1.26
CA PRO A 65 17.20 1.76 0.72
C PRO A 65 18.37 2.74 0.60
N VAL A 66 19.49 2.49 1.29
CA VAL A 66 20.60 3.43 1.43
C VAL A 66 21.90 2.74 1.00
N THR A 67 22.71 3.39 0.17
CA THR A 67 24.06 2.90 -0.13
C THR A 67 25.08 3.55 0.80
N SER A 68 26.30 3.01 0.88
CA SER A 68 27.36 3.62 1.70
C SER A 68 27.72 5.03 1.24
N GLU A 69 27.53 5.34 -0.04
CA GLU A 69 27.81 6.66 -0.63
C GLU A 69 26.76 7.71 -0.23
N ASP A 70 25.54 7.28 0.10
CA ASP A 70 24.45 8.17 0.49
C ASP A 70 24.52 8.61 1.97
N LEU A 71 25.42 8.01 2.75
CA LEU A 71 25.52 8.25 4.19
C LEU A 71 26.38 9.48 4.48
N VAL A 72 25.74 10.53 5.00
CA VAL A 72 26.41 11.75 5.45
C VAL A 72 26.61 11.68 6.96
N TYR A 73 27.86 11.79 7.41
CA TYR A 73 28.20 11.87 8.83
C TYR A 73 28.33 13.33 9.28
N PRO A 74 27.73 13.70 10.43
CA PRO A 74 27.85 15.05 10.95
C PRO A 74 29.25 15.30 11.51
N GLU A 75 29.80 16.48 11.21
CA GLU A 75 31.05 16.95 11.82
C GLU A 75 30.85 17.22 13.33
N ALA A 76 31.88 16.91 14.12
CA ALA A 76 31.85 17.13 15.57
C ALA A 76 31.90 18.64 15.89
N SER A 77 30.78 19.20 16.33
CA SER A 77 30.66 20.65 16.62
C SER A 77 31.31 21.10 17.94
N ARG A 78 31.87 20.18 18.74
CA ARG A 78 32.44 20.50 20.05
C ARG A 78 33.82 21.13 19.90
N MET A 79 34.06 22.22 20.63
CA MET A 79 35.38 22.84 20.70
C MET A 79 36.42 21.83 21.21
N GLY A 80 37.50 21.65 20.46
CA GLY A 80 38.55 20.69 20.79
C GLY A 80 38.27 19.24 20.40
N ALA A 81 37.17 18.94 19.68
CA ALA A 81 36.88 17.59 19.19
C ALA A 81 37.98 17.03 18.26
N THR A 82 38.73 17.91 17.59
CA THR A 82 39.86 17.55 16.73
C THR A 82 41.18 17.44 17.49
N ASN A 83 41.22 17.83 18.78
CA ASN A 83 42.45 17.79 19.57
C ASN A 83 42.65 16.38 20.16
N PRO A 84 43.72 15.66 19.75
CA PRO A 84 43.95 14.30 20.23
C PRO A 84 44.18 14.21 21.74
N LEU A 85 44.61 15.30 22.40
CA LEU A 85 44.81 15.33 23.85
C LEU A 85 43.48 15.26 24.63
N TYR A 86 42.36 15.59 23.98
CA TYR A 86 41.03 15.57 24.56
C TYR A 86 40.15 14.49 23.92
N ALA A 87 40.73 13.54 23.20
CA ALA A 87 40.01 12.43 22.61
C ALA A 87 39.47 11.50 23.72
N LEU A 88 38.15 11.33 23.77
CA LEU A 88 37.50 10.33 24.62
C LEU A 88 37.11 9.12 23.78
N ALA A 89 37.20 7.92 24.32
CA ALA A 89 36.74 6.70 23.65
C ALA A 89 35.26 6.74 23.23
N SER A 90 34.43 7.55 23.92
CA SER A 90 33.04 7.78 23.53
C SER A 90 32.88 8.60 22.24
N GLN A 91 33.88 9.39 21.86
CA GLN A 91 33.87 10.19 20.62
C GLN A 91 34.17 9.34 19.39
N ASP A 92 34.81 8.18 19.55
CA ASP A 92 35.10 7.26 18.44
C ASP A 92 33.86 6.50 17.97
N ILE A 93 32.84 6.37 18.82
CA ILE A 93 31.60 5.66 18.49
C ILE A 93 30.84 6.44 17.42
N GLY A 94 30.75 5.85 16.23
CA GLY A 94 30.09 6.48 15.08
C GLY A 94 30.96 7.51 14.37
N ASN A 95 32.28 7.53 14.59
CA ASN A 95 33.19 8.38 13.83
C ASN A 95 33.60 7.74 12.48
N GLU A 96 33.69 6.40 12.42
CA GLU A 96 33.98 5.70 11.16
C GLU A 96 32.70 5.50 10.33
N PRO A 97 32.64 5.97 9.07
CA PRO A 97 31.51 5.71 8.19
C PRO A 97 31.49 4.23 7.78
N PRO A 98 30.30 3.61 7.65
CA PRO A 98 30.21 2.20 7.32
C PRO A 98 30.67 1.98 5.88
N LYS A 99 31.49 0.94 5.70
CA LYS A 99 32.01 0.56 4.38
C LYS A 99 30.97 -0.24 3.61
N ALA A 100 31.07 -0.25 2.28
CA ALA A 100 30.13 -0.95 1.41
C ALA A 100 29.92 -2.45 1.77
N HIS A 101 30.97 -3.13 2.25
CA HIS A 101 30.90 -4.54 2.65
C HIS A 101 30.22 -4.77 4.00
N GLN A 102 30.08 -3.73 4.84
CA GLN A 102 29.39 -3.81 6.13
C GLN A 102 27.88 -3.61 5.96
N MET A 103 27.46 -2.93 4.88
CA MET A 103 26.06 -2.67 4.58
C MET A 103 25.42 -3.87 3.88
N PRO A 104 24.20 -4.29 4.29
CA PRO A 104 23.49 -5.36 3.61
C PRO A 104 23.00 -4.88 2.24
N GLY A 105 23.21 -5.67 1.18
CA GLY A 105 22.67 -5.33 -0.14
C GLY A 105 21.14 -5.45 -0.21
N ARG A 106 20.57 -6.43 0.51
CA ARG A 106 19.13 -6.71 0.55
C ARG A 106 18.70 -7.07 1.96
N TYR A 107 17.43 -6.85 2.27
CA TYR A 107 16.82 -7.18 3.56
C TYR A 107 15.41 -7.74 3.37
N PHE A 108 14.92 -8.45 4.39
CA PHE A 108 13.55 -8.96 4.43
C PHE A 108 12.67 -8.01 5.26
N PRO A 109 11.81 -7.20 4.62
CA PRO A 109 10.95 -6.28 5.36
C PRO A 109 9.90 -7.05 6.16
N ARG A 110 9.88 -6.88 7.49
CA ARG A 110 8.78 -7.34 8.33
C ARG A 110 7.71 -6.26 8.41
N SER A 111 6.47 -6.61 8.09
CA SER A 111 5.34 -5.70 8.29
C SER A 111 4.64 -6.03 9.61
N THR A 112 4.40 -5.01 10.43
CA THR A 112 3.63 -5.12 11.68
C THR A 112 2.20 -4.59 11.52
N LYS A 113 1.77 -4.28 10.29
CA LYS A 113 0.47 -3.65 9.99
C LYS A 113 -0.72 -4.42 10.56
N PHE A 114 -0.67 -5.75 10.51
CA PHE A 114 -1.71 -6.60 11.09
C PHE A 114 -1.74 -6.50 12.61
N SER A 115 -0.60 -6.71 13.27
CA SER A 115 -0.51 -6.68 14.74
C SER A 115 -0.72 -5.29 15.33
N SER A 116 -0.39 -4.22 14.60
CA SER A 116 -0.61 -2.84 15.04
C SER A 116 -2.09 -2.44 15.04
N ALA A 117 -2.97 -3.20 14.37
CA ALA A 117 -4.40 -2.93 14.37
C ALA A 117 -5.07 -3.29 15.71
N PHE A 118 -4.43 -4.12 16.52
CA PHE A 118 -4.93 -4.44 17.86
C PHE A 118 -4.70 -3.25 18.79
N THR A 119 -5.80 -2.60 19.18
CA THR A 119 -5.78 -1.37 20.00
C THR A 119 -5.53 -1.63 21.47
N THR A 120 -5.78 -2.85 21.96
CA THR A 120 -5.67 -3.21 23.37
C THR A 120 -4.89 -4.51 23.53
N SER A 121 -3.94 -4.52 24.46
CA SER A 121 -3.24 -5.73 24.87
C SER A 121 -4.13 -6.69 25.68
N ASN A 122 -5.21 -6.16 26.25
CA ASN A 122 -6.21 -6.92 27.00
C ASN A 122 -7.62 -6.40 26.65
N PRO A 123 -8.33 -7.01 25.67
CA PRO A 123 -9.68 -6.59 25.33
C PRO A 123 -10.59 -6.80 26.55
N ARG A 124 -11.28 -5.74 26.97
CA ARG A 124 -12.27 -5.85 28.04
C ARG A 124 -13.50 -6.57 27.48
N ASP A 125 -13.81 -7.74 28.03
CA ASP A 125 -15.07 -8.41 27.72
C ASP A 125 -16.23 -7.64 28.38
N THR A 126 -17.00 -6.92 27.57
CA THR A 126 -18.20 -6.19 28.00
C THR A 126 -19.48 -6.87 27.53
N GLY A 127 -19.41 -8.12 27.07
CA GLY A 127 -20.57 -8.88 26.61
C GLY A 127 -21.48 -9.28 27.79
N LEU A 128 -22.80 -9.29 27.56
CA LEU A 128 -23.72 -10.00 28.45
C LEU A 128 -23.68 -11.49 28.12
N ASN A 129 -23.55 -12.35 29.12
CA ASN A 129 -23.68 -13.79 28.91
C ASN A 129 -25.15 -14.14 28.65
N THR A 130 -25.49 -14.37 27.38
CA THR A 130 -26.83 -14.78 26.93
C THR A 130 -26.90 -16.28 26.62
N SER A 131 -25.87 -17.05 26.97
CA SER A 131 -25.89 -18.49 26.78
C SER A 131 -26.93 -19.14 27.69
N ILE A 132 -27.73 -20.04 27.11
CA ILE A 132 -28.67 -20.86 27.86
C ILE A 132 -27.86 -21.92 28.60
N SER A 133 -28.08 -22.06 29.91
CA SER A 133 -27.46 -23.11 30.71
C SER A 133 -28.22 -24.43 30.52
N TRP A 134 -27.69 -25.29 29.66
CA TRP A 134 -28.20 -26.64 29.43
C TRP A 134 -27.91 -27.56 30.63
N SER A 135 -28.92 -28.29 31.09
CA SER A 135 -28.79 -29.28 32.15
C SER A 135 -28.12 -30.55 31.63
N LYS A 136 -27.08 -31.04 32.32
CA LYS A 136 -26.43 -32.31 31.97
C LYS A 136 -27.24 -33.56 32.37
N VAL A 137 -28.30 -33.38 33.17
CA VAL A 137 -29.01 -34.48 33.85
C VAL A 137 -30.48 -34.55 33.43
N HIS A 138 -31.10 -33.41 33.11
CA HIS A 138 -32.54 -33.34 32.87
C HIS A 138 -32.84 -32.64 31.53
N PRO A 139 -32.67 -33.36 30.39
CA PRO A 139 -32.84 -32.79 29.05
C PRO A 139 -34.28 -32.35 28.74
N THR A 140 -35.26 -32.78 29.54
CA THR A 140 -36.66 -32.37 29.41
C THR A 140 -36.91 -30.94 29.89
N LEU A 141 -36.08 -30.42 30.82
CA LEU A 141 -36.20 -29.06 31.35
C LEU A 141 -35.54 -28.01 30.44
N ASP A 142 -34.76 -28.48 29.47
CA ASP A 142 -34.03 -27.66 28.50
C ASP A 142 -34.84 -27.38 27.22
N GLN A 143 -36.09 -27.84 27.15
CA GLN A 143 -36.94 -27.62 25.98
C GLN A 143 -37.39 -26.14 25.91
N MET A 144 -37.20 -25.52 24.75
CA MET A 144 -37.75 -24.20 24.45
C MET A 144 -39.27 -24.29 24.50
N TYR A 145 -39.90 -23.39 25.28
CA TYR A 145 -41.35 -23.28 25.38
C TYR A 145 -41.99 -22.82 24.07
#